data_AF-A0A086KH15-F1
#
_entry.id   AF-A0A086KH15-F1
#
_cell.length_a   1.000
_cell.length_b   1.000
_cell.length_c   1.000
_cell.angle_alpha   90.00
_cell.angle_beta   90.00
_cell.angle_gamma   90.00
#
_symmetry.space_group_name_H-M   'P 1'
#
loop_
_entity.id
_entity.type
_entity.pdbx_description
1 polymer ?
#
loop_
_entity_poly.entity_id
_entity_poly.type
_entity_poly.pdbx_seq_one_letter_code
_entity_poly.pdbx_strand_id
1 'polypeptide(L)'
;MSNALPRPAHASSDAMGLGPSPSRASQHSSFSSTLPSSSREREAGWNEADDEGPEAEHQPRLLETLQDVPKPFLDKARGIVEQLRGREGEKATLDANSAYLLCFQLLKLAGLEAEIPRLVVFGQQSMGKTTLLDYIMGGPIGYSSTDTGTRQPVVILLRPSESADSVQCWLGGEEIEVKELQARMKEIMSSQGERISSQELEVELAVPNGVHAVFVDLPGVKDDSKAGATQTRSVVRTYVQNNPNDLYILVKKASDDPANWPWSLREFILSAPPKGLGLTPRQTVVVGTRAKEFLVNEKNDIRTQSQLLERVLKRAVKDSSGAPLPLFLLELFSLSIEEKDALDFAAKRAAMNRQMDEGGRTVRQLLETAFEPGPNPQLSRKLTEFFSPSRFKKELNHKFQSLLSEQMGILERRLVRKRLETQKRISDLEDQLALQSPQSCRECIKLYLRELMQVVTELVTGNYTIIRLPHNGDEFLKTFGGNLRDNLEDGHELACDLFPEHYDRGFLTKIIKEAEEVFRRQDLEESLAPVTGPDGRVVMQPGHIVRYTLSKDDTNMFGLVQSVGPPRATEDSAESQGAAASDASALSSKEATVTFYFRSGQAQGEQSQFKTVDKQRLAVLLPLQT
;
A
#
# COMPACT_ATOMS: atom_id res chain seq x y z
N MET A 1 -73.52 -8.67 11.62
CA MET A 1 -73.10 -9.76 12.52
C MET A 1 -71.56 -9.73 12.56
N SER A 2 -70.97 -8.92 13.42
CA SER A 2 -70.50 -9.27 14.78
C SER A 2 -69.08 -9.85 14.78
N ASN A 3 -68.11 -8.96 15.04
CA ASN A 3 -67.01 -9.08 16.00
C ASN A 3 -66.11 -10.33 16.10
N ALA A 4 -64.80 -10.00 16.09
CA ALA A 4 -63.80 -10.29 17.14
C ALA A 4 -62.93 -11.56 17.06
N LEU A 5 -61.62 -11.31 17.19
CA LEU A 5 -60.60 -12.19 17.77
C LEU A 5 -61.05 -12.74 19.14
N PRO A 6 -60.54 -13.91 19.57
CA PRO A 6 -59.49 -13.88 20.60
C PRO A 6 -58.45 -15.04 20.57
N ARG A 7 -57.33 -14.77 21.26
CA ARG A 7 -56.34 -15.68 21.92
C ARG A 7 -57.01 -16.55 23.04
N PRO A 8 -56.30 -17.13 24.04
CA PRO A 8 -55.17 -18.10 24.16
C PRO A 8 -55.48 -19.25 25.20
N ALA A 9 -54.51 -20.13 25.53
CA ALA A 9 -54.26 -20.76 26.87
C ALA A 9 -53.13 -21.84 26.76
N HIS A 10 -52.01 -21.79 27.50
CA HIS A 10 -51.75 -22.17 28.92
C HIS A 10 -51.88 -23.70 29.17
N ALA A 11 -51.04 -24.44 29.93
CA ALA A 11 -49.89 -24.21 30.81
C ALA A 11 -49.16 -25.58 31.09
N SER A 12 -47.83 -25.60 31.26
CA SER A 12 -47.05 -25.90 32.51
C SER A 12 -46.97 -27.35 33.03
N SER A 13 -45.75 -27.89 33.21
CA SER A 13 -45.17 -28.20 34.54
C SER A 13 -43.71 -28.71 34.47
N ASP A 14 -42.94 -28.35 35.49
CA ASP A 14 -41.49 -28.44 35.71
C ASP A 14 -40.84 -29.82 35.92
N ALA A 15 -39.51 -29.89 35.71
CA ALA A 15 -38.55 -30.42 36.71
C ALA A 15 -37.06 -30.14 36.36
N MET A 16 -36.45 -29.27 37.18
CA MET A 16 -35.08 -29.24 37.75
C MET A 16 -33.79 -29.49 36.93
N GLY A 17 -32.82 -28.53 37.05
CA GLY A 17 -31.41 -28.85 37.36
C GLY A 17 -30.27 -28.18 36.56
N LEU A 18 -29.84 -26.99 37.00
CA LEU A 18 -28.45 -26.43 37.12
C LEU A 18 -27.41 -26.52 35.94
N GLY A 19 -26.85 -25.36 35.52
CA GLY A 19 -25.67 -25.19 34.62
C GLY A 19 -24.30 -25.35 35.33
N PRO A 20 -23.15 -24.73 34.92
CA PRO A 20 -22.86 -23.81 33.80
C PRO A 20 -21.50 -24.01 33.01
N SER A 21 -21.42 -23.41 31.80
CA SER A 21 -20.32 -22.65 31.10
C SER A 21 -18.81 -23.12 31.05
N PRO A 22 -17.87 -22.44 30.34
CA PRO A 22 -17.06 -23.04 29.26
C PRO A 22 -15.53 -23.02 29.50
N SER A 23 -14.75 -23.80 28.74
CA SER A 23 -13.28 -23.77 28.79
C SER A 23 -12.63 -23.43 27.43
N ARG A 24 -11.76 -22.42 27.52
CA ARG A 24 -10.69 -22.01 26.59
C ARG A 24 -9.76 -23.18 26.27
N ALA A 25 -9.32 -23.27 25.02
CA ALA A 25 -8.10 -24.00 24.65
C ALA A 25 -7.26 -23.16 23.68
N SER A 26 -6.12 -22.70 24.17
CA SER A 26 -4.99 -22.16 23.43
C SER A 26 -4.07 -23.30 22.99
N GLN A 27 -3.63 -23.32 21.73
CA GLN A 27 -2.51 -24.15 21.29
C GLN A 27 -1.43 -23.28 20.65
N HIS A 28 -0.23 -23.46 21.20
CA HIS A 28 1.05 -22.98 20.69
C HIS A 28 1.41 -23.66 19.37
N SER A 29 2.02 -22.92 18.44
CA SER A 29 3.06 -23.48 17.58
C SER A 29 4.13 -22.42 17.30
N SER A 30 5.35 -22.78 17.66
CA SER A 30 6.60 -22.05 17.55
C SER A 30 7.20 -22.28 16.15
N PHE A 31 7.47 -21.21 15.41
CA PHE A 31 8.30 -21.26 14.21
C PHE A 31 9.75 -20.93 14.58
N SER A 32 10.62 -21.91 14.36
CA SER A 32 12.08 -21.83 14.40
C SER A 32 12.58 -21.20 13.09
N SER A 33 13.43 -20.16 13.19
CA SER A 33 14.20 -19.62 12.07
C SER A 33 15.69 -19.88 12.32
N THR A 34 16.21 -20.93 11.70
CA THR A 34 17.65 -21.21 11.58
C THR A 34 18.16 -20.71 10.24
N LEU A 35 19.05 -19.72 10.30
CA LEU A 35 20.01 -19.38 9.24
C LEU A 35 21.17 -20.38 9.26
N PRO A 36 21.78 -20.68 8.10
CA PRO A 36 23.21 -20.93 8.07
C PRO A 36 23.94 -20.07 7.04
N SER A 37 25.07 -19.55 7.49
CA SER A 37 26.15 -18.94 6.71
C SER A 37 27.16 -19.99 6.23
N SER A 38 27.65 -19.89 4.99
CA SER A 38 29.07 -20.16 4.68
C SER A 38 29.48 -19.65 3.29
N SER A 39 30.55 -18.86 3.28
CA SER A 39 31.54 -18.64 2.20
C SER A 39 32.20 -19.96 1.78
N ARG A 40 32.80 -20.21 0.60
CA ARG A 40 33.67 -19.46 -0.36
C ARG A 40 33.91 -20.45 -1.53
N GLU A 41 33.97 -20.08 -2.81
CA GLU A 41 35.19 -20.10 -3.67
C GLU A 41 34.81 -20.02 -5.17
N ARG A 42 35.76 -19.54 -5.98
CA ARG A 42 35.69 -19.22 -7.43
C ARG A 42 35.73 -20.48 -8.30
N GLU A 43 35.05 -20.47 -9.45
CA GLU A 43 35.68 -20.68 -10.78
C GLU A 43 34.70 -20.50 -11.96
N ALA A 44 35.27 -20.39 -13.15
CA ALA A 44 34.79 -19.87 -14.43
C ALA A 44 33.60 -20.58 -15.12
N GLY A 45 32.82 -19.78 -15.85
CA GLY A 45 32.59 -20.01 -17.29
C GLY A 45 31.29 -20.72 -17.72
N TRP A 46 30.65 -20.06 -18.70
CA TRP A 46 29.73 -20.57 -19.73
C TRP A 46 28.20 -20.41 -19.54
N ASN A 47 27.66 -19.71 -20.55
CA ASN A 47 26.27 -19.46 -20.97
C ASN A 47 25.20 -20.49 -20.58
N GLU A 48 24.03 -19.99 -20.18
CA GLU A 48 22.68 -20.55 -20.42
C GLU A 48 21.67 -19.43 -20.05
N ALA A 49 21.03 -18.79 -21.03
CA ALA A 49 19.66 -19.08 -21.48
C ALA A 49 18.63 -18.93 -20.34
N ASP A 50 18.05 -17.73 -20.22
CA ASP A 50 17.02 -17.40 -19.23
C ASP A 50 15.73 -18.22 -19.51
N ASP A 51 15.51 -19.20 -18.65
CA ASP A 51 14.28 -19.96 -18.47
C ASP A 51 13.33 -19.15 -17.58
N GLU A 52 12.38 -18.42 -18.19
CA GLU A 52 11.31 -17.74 -17.47
C GLU A 52 10.30 -18.77 -16.93
N GLY A 53 10.43 -19.12 -15.65
CA GLY A 53 9.44 -19.89 -14.92
C GLY A 53 8.10 -19.16 -14.82
N PRO A 54 6.95 -19.86 -14.94
CA PRO A 54 5.64 -19.28 -14.72
C PRO A 54 5.33 -19.22 -13.21
N GLU A 55 4.37 -18.36 -12.84
CA GLU A 55 3.77 -18.19 -11.50
C GLU A 55 4.36 -17.05 -10.65
N ALA A 56 4.08 -15.81 -11.08
CA ALA A 56 3.93 -14.68 -10.16
C ALA A 56 2.44 -14.51 -9.80
N GLU A 57 2.13 -14.76 -8.53
CA GLU A 57 0.82 -14.50 -7.93
C GLU A 57 0.39 -13.04 -8.14
N HIS A 58 -0.83 -12.85 -8.63
CA HIS A 58 -1.42 -11.54 -8.91
C HIS A 58 -1.75 -10.80 -7.60
N GLN A 59 -0.80 -10.05 -7.06
CA GLN A 59 -1.11 -8.96 -6.13
C GLN A 59 -1.69 -7.75 -6.89
N PRO A 60 -2.72 -7.07 -6.35
CA PRO A 60 -3.22 -5.84 -6.95
C PRO A 60 -2.10 -4.79 -6.96
N ARG A 61 -1.76 -4.27 -8.15
CA ARG A 61 -0.70 -3.27 -8.34
C ARG A 61 -1.18 -1.94 -7.74
N LEU A 62 -0.84 -1.69 -6.47
CA LEU A 62 -0.83 -0.34 -5.91
C LEU A 62 0.10 0.52 -6.77
N LEU A 63 -0.38 1.69 -7.24
CA LEU A 63 0.34 2.80 -7.90
C LEU A 63 1.83 2.49 -8.16
N GLU A 64 2.18 2.31 -9.43
CA GLU A 64 3.45 1.81 -9.91
C GLU A 64 4.64 2.31 -9.08
N THR A 65 5.46 1.38 -8.60
CA THR A 65 6.71 1.73 -7.94
C THR A 65 7.56 2.50 -8.95
N LEU A 66 8.07 3.67 -8.54
CA LEU A 66 8.99 4.47 -9.34
C LEU A 66 10.28 3.67 -9.59
N GLN A 67 10.27 2.90 -10.67
CA GLN A 67 11.41 2.15 -11.19
C GLN A 67 12.24 3.07 -12.09
N ASP A 68 13.54 2.86 -12.12
CA ASP A 68 14.41 3.63 -12.99
C ASP A 68 14.17 3.21 -14.45
N VAL A 69 14.22 4.18 -15.37
CA VAL A 69 14.10 3.91 -16.81
C VAL A 69 15.21 2.92 -17.21
N PRO A 70 14.88 1.77 -17.81
CA PRO A 70 15.89 0.80 -18.22
C PRO A 70 16.92 1.43 -19.18
N LYS A 71 18.19 1.02 -19.05
CA LYS A 71 19.30 1.47 -19.91
C LYS A 71 18.97 1.57 -21.41
N PRO A 72 18.33 0.57 -22.07
CA PRO A 72 18.03 0.65 -23.50
C PRO A 72 17.06 1.79 -23.88
N PHE A 73 16.29 2.31 -22.93
CA PHE A 73 15.31 3.37 -23.16
C PHE A 73 15.81 4.76 -22.79
N LEU A 74 17.02 4.89 -22.23
CA LEU A 74 17.56 6.18 -21.78
C LEU A 74 17.78 7.17 -22.93
N ASP A 75 18.26 6.70 -24.08
CA ASP A 75 18.48 7.58 -25.24
C ASP A 75 17.13 8.10 -25.79
N LYS A 76 16.12 7.25 -25.83
CA LYS A 76 14.75 7.63 -26.20
C LYS A 76 14.17 8.64 -25.20
N ALA A 77 14.33 8.38 -23.89
CA ALA A 77 13.89 9.29 -22.84
C ALA A 77 14.59 10.66 -22.94
N ARG A 78 15.90 10.69 -23.21
CA ARG A 78 16.66 11.92 -23.42
C ARG A 78 16.12 12.70 -24.63
N GLY A 79 15.86 12.03 -25.76
CA GLY A 79 15.27 12.66 -26.94
C GLY A 79 13.91 13.29 -26.66
N ILE A 80 13.03 12.61 -25.90
CA ILE A 80 11.73 13.17 -25.48
C ILE A 80 11.91 14.40 -24.59
N VAL A 81 12.85 14.36 -23.64
CA VAL A 81 13.13 15.51 -22.75
C VAL A 81 13.68 16.71 -23.54
N GLU A 82 14.51 16.48 -24.54
CA GLU A 82 15.00 17.54 -25.44
C GLU A 82 13.86 18.16 -26.24
N GLN A 83 12.93 17.36 -26.75
CA GLN A 83 11.71 17.86 -27.42
C GLN A 83 10.82 18.67 -26.47
N LEU A 84 10.67 18.23 -25.21
CA LEU A 84 9.91 18.94 -24.18
C LEU A 84 10.54 20.29 -23.79
N ARG A 85 11.89 20.37 -23.75
CA ARG A 85 12.61 21.62 -23.45
C ARG A 85 12.59 22.62 -24.62
N GLY A 86 12.33 22.13 -25.83
CA GLY A 86 12.45 22.92 -27.06
C GLY A 86 13.92 23.21 -27.41
N ARG A 87 14.18 23.56 -28.67
CA ARG A 87 15.50 24.05 -29.09
C ARG A 87 15.71 25.46 -28.52
N GLU A 88 16.78 25.66 -27.76
CA GLU A 88 17.21 26.99 -27.32
C GLU A 88 17.33 27.91 -28.55
N GLY A 89 16.40 28.86 -28.71
CA GLY A 89 16.41 29.85 -29.79
C GLY A 89 15.19 29.85 -30.72
N GLU A 90 14.37 28.80 -30.76
CA GLU A 90 13.12 28.77 -31.55
C GLU A 90 11.90 29.08 -30.67
N LYS A 91 11.25 30.23 -30.91
CA LYS A 91 10.01 30.67 -30.25
C LYS A 91 8.77 29.85 -30.65
N ALA A 92 8.91 28.58 -31.00
CA ALA A 92 7.76 27.70 -31.14
C ALA A 92 7.43 27.14 -29.75
N THR A 93 6.54 27.82 -29.02
CA THR A 93 6.01 27.32 -27.75
C THR A 93 5.35 25.97 -28.01
N LEU A 94 5.91 24.90 -27.44
CA LEU A 94 5.32 23.56 -27.47
C LEU A 94 3.85 23.66 -27.02
N ASP A 95 2.92 23.21 -27.87
CA ASP A 95 1.51 23.27 -27.51
C ASP A 95 1.21 22.26 -26.38
N ALA A 96 0.20 22.58 -25.56
CA ALA A 96 -0.12 21.78 -24.37
C ALA A 96 -0.50 20.31 -24.69
N ASN A 97 -1.03 20.07 -25.90
CA ASN A 97 -1.48 18.75 -26.32
C ASN A 97 -0.27 17.88 -26.75
N SER A 98 0.69 18.47 -27.46
CA SER A 98 2.00 17.87 -27.76
C SER A 98 2.78 17.57 -26.48
N ALA A 99 2.79 18.52 -25.54
CA ALA A 99 3.45 18.34 -24.24
C ALA A 99 2.86 17.16 -23.45
N TYR A 100 1.54 16.98 -23.49
CA TYR A 100 0.87 15.84 -22.84
C TYR A 100 1.33 14.50 -23.42
N LEU A 101 1.42 14.32 -24.74
CA LEU A 101 1.87 13.04 -25.32
C LEU A 101 3.33 12.75 -25.01
N LEU A 102 4.20 13.75 -25.11
CA LEU A 102 5.61 13.58 -24.78
C LEU A 102 5.78 13.21 -23.30
N CYS A 103 5.01 13.85 -22.41
CA CYS A 103 4.96 13.47 -21.01
C CYS A 103 4.46 12.03 -20.82
N PHE A 104 3.38 11.64 -21.50
CA PHE A 104 2.85 10.27 -21.44
C PHE A 104 3.87 9.23 -21.89
N GLN A 105 4.53 9.46 -23.03
CA GLN A 105 5.56 8.57 -23.54
C GLN A 105 6.76 8.47 -22.58
N LEU A 106 7.18 9.60 -21.99
CA LEU A 106 8.25 9.60 -21.00
C LEU A 106 7.89 8.80 -19.75
N LEU A 107 6.68 8.99 -19.22
CA LEU A 107 6.19 8.25 -18.05
C LEU A 107 6.07 6.76 -18.35
N LYS A 108 5.62 6.39 -19.55
CA LYS A 108 5.56 5.00 -20.00
C LYS A 108 6.93 4.32 -20.01
N LEU A 109 8.00 5.02 -20.40
CA LEU A 109 9.37 4.46 -20.33
C LEU A 109 9.82 4.18 -18.90
N ALA A 110 9.22 4.84 -17.91
CA ALA A 110 9.47 4.65 -16.49
C ALA A 110 8.47 3.69 -15.82
N GLY A 111 7.51 3.13 -16.57
CA GLY A 111 6.40 2.35 -16.00
C GLY A 111 5.54 3.19 -15.07
N LEU A 112 5.18 4.40 -15.50
CA LEU A 112 4.35 5.37 -14.77
C LEU A 112 3.18 5.88 -15.64
N GLU A 113 2.84 5.16 -16.70
CA GLU A 113 1.76 5.52 -17.62
C GLU A 113 0.40 5.66 -16.92
N ALA A 114 0.20 4.97 -15.77
CA ALA A 114 -1.02 5.04 -14.97
C ALA A 114 -1.12 6.32 -14.10
N GLU A 115 -0.04 7.11 -14.00
CA GLU A 115 0.02 8.31 -13.16
C GLU A 115 -0.69 9.50 -13.79
N ILE A 116 -0.91 9.52 -15.11
CA ILE A 116 -1.62 10.60 -15.79
C ILE A 116 -2.89 10.09 -16.46
N PRO A 117 -3.96 10.91 -16.52
CA PRO A 117 -5.25 10.47 -17.03
C PRO A 117 -5.19 10.09 -18.52
N ARG A 118 -5.80 8.96 -18.85
CA ARG A 118 -6.17 8.57 -20.22
C ARG A 118 -7.69 8.55 -20.38
N LEU A 119 -8.17 8.49 -21.62
CA LEU A 119 -9.60 8.37 -21.93
C LEU A 119 -9.96 6.89 -22.11
N VAL A 120 -10.67 6.31 -21.14
CA VAL A 120 -11.05 4.89 -21.18
C VAL A 120 -12.50 4.76 -21.59
N VAL A 121 -12.78 4.10 -22.71
CA VAL A 121 -14.15 3.84 -23.17
C VAL A 121 -14.53 2.40 -22.86
N PHE A 122 -15.66 2.21 -22.18
CA PHE A 122 -16.16 0.88 -21.86
C PHE A 122 -17.69 0.85 -21.82
N GLY A 123 -18.25 -0.35 -21.83
CA GLY A 123 -19.69 -0.59 -21.88
C GLY A 123 -20.02 -1.88 -22.61
N GLN A 124 -21.29 -2.25 -22.59
CA GLN A 124 -21.76 -3.49 -23.22
C GLN A 124 -21.41 -3.53 -24.72
N GLN A 125 -21.25 -4.74 -25.25
CA GLN A 125 -20.95 -4.95 -26.68
C GLN A 125 -22.04 -4.30 -27.56
N SER A 126 -21.63 -3.69 -28.68
CA SER A 126 -22.54 -3.10 -29.68
C SER A 126 -23.38 -1.89 -29.23
N MET A 127 -22.99 -1.20 -28.15
CA MET A 127 -23.67 0.02 -27.67
C MET A 127 -23.18 1.33 -28.31
N GLY A 128 -22.30 1.26 -29.31
CA GLY A 128 -21.78 2.44 -30.03
C GLY A 128 -20.46 3.01 -29.47
N LYS A 129 -19.65 2.19 -28.78
CA LYS A 129 -18.31 2.58 -28.29
C LYS A 129 -17.40 3.09 -29.41
N THR A 130 -17.30 2.31 -30.48
CA THR A 130 -16.51 2.65 -31.67
C THR A 130 -16.99 3.95 -32.31
N THR A 131 -18.31 4.11 -32.45
CA THR A 131 -18.90 5.34 -33.02
C THR A 131 -18.60 6.57 -32.15
N LEU A 132 -18.57 6.40 -30.82
CA LEU A 132 -18.17 7.46 -29.91
C LEU A 132 -16.68 7.79 -30.03
N LEU A 133 -15.82 6.78 -30.16
CA LEU A 133 -14.40 6.99 -30.44
C LEU A 133 -14.23 7.74 -31.76
N ASP A 134 -14.83 7.28 -32.87
CA ASP A 134 -14.78 7.94 -34.17
C ASP A 134 -15.20 9.42 -34.07
N TYR A 135 -16.26 9.71 -33.30
CA TYR A 135 -16.70 11.07 -33.03
C TYR A 135 -15.66 11.92 -32.28
N ILE A 136 -15.03 11.39 -31.24
CA ILE A 136 -14.04 12.12 -30.45
C ILE A 136 -12.75 12.32 -31.28
N MET A 137 -12.33 11.29 -32.02
CA MET A 137 -11.17 11.29 -32.91
C MET A 137 -11.36 12.19 -34.13
N GLY A 138 -12.60 12.54 -34.46
CA GLY A 138 -12.95 13.45 -35.54
C GLY A 138 -13.03 12.77 -36.92
N GLY A 139 -13.14 11.46 -36.98
CA GLY A 139 -13.31 10.69 -38.21
C GLY A 139 -13.16 9.19 -37.97
N PRO A 140 -13.72 8.33 -38.84
CA PRO A 140 -13.59 6.90 -38.72
C PRO A 140 -12.21 6.45 -39.20
N ILE A 141 -11.41 5.91 -38.29
CA ILE A 141 -10.03 5.48 -38.59
C ILE A 141 -9.97 4.03 -39.08
N GLY A 142 -11.12 3.37 -39.28
CA GLY A 142 -11.18 1.96 -39.67
C GLY A 142 -10.98 0.99 -38.50
N TYR A 143 -10.84 1.51 -37.27
CA TYR A 143 -10.87 0.72 -36.05
C TYR A 143 -12.32 0.27 -35.79
N SER A 144 -12.72 -0.91 -36.29
CA SER A 144 -14.04 -1.49 -35.96
C SER A 144 -13.88 -2.67 -35.00
N SER A 145 -14.02 -2.41 -33.69
CA SER A 145 -13.92 -3.44 -32.64
C SER A 145 -15.07 -4.47 -32.62
N THR A 146 -16.09 -4.28 -33.46
CA THR A 146 -17.24 -5.20 -33.56
C THR A 146 -16.88 -6.58 -34.09
N ASP A 147 -15.86 -6.69 -34.96
CA ASP A 147 -15.47 -7.95 -35.62
C ASP A 147 -14.22 -8.63 -35.04
N THR A 148 -13.44 -7.90 -34.24
CA THR A 148 -12.17 -8.40 -33.69
C THR A 148 -12.34 -9.12 -32.35
N GLY A 149 -13.47 -8.93 -31.65
CA GLY A 149 -13.73 -9.58 -30.37
C GLY A 149 -12.62 -9.30 -29.35
N THR A 150 -12.33 -8.01 -29.11
CA THR A 150 -11.22 -7.50 -28.27
C THR A 150 -10.95 -8.36 -27.02
N ARG A 151 -9.80 -9.05 -27.00
CA ARG A 151 -9.35 -9.95 -25.91
C ARG A 151 -8.23 -9.38 -25.04
N GLN A 152 -7.78 -8.17 -25.33
CA GLN A 152 -6.80 -7.43 -24.54
C GLN A 152 -7.07 -5.92 -24.67
N PRO A 153 -6.76 -5.10 -23.67
CA PRO A 153 -6.89 -3.64 -23.77
C PRO A 153 -6.12 -3.10 -24.97
N VAL A 154 -6.74 -2.21 -25.76
CA VAL A 154 -6.08 -1.54 -26.89
C VAL A 154 -5.84 -0.09 -26.51
N VAL A 155 -4.56 0.32 -26.50
CA VAL A 155 -4.16 1.69 -26.24
C VAL A 155 -3.86 2.38 -27.56
N ILE A 156 -4.70 3.36 -27.88
CA ILE A 156 -4.62 4.14 -29.11
C ILE A 156 -4.00 5.50 -28.76
N LEU A 157 -2.76 5.70 -29.21
CA LEU A 157 -2.07 6.99 -29.13
C LEU A 157 -2.38 7.77 -30.39
N LEU A 158 -3.16 8.84 -30.26
CA LEU A 158 -3.42 9.76 -31.35
C LEU A 158 -2.50 10.95 -31.27
N ARG A 159 -1.92 11.28 -32.41
CA ARG A 159 -1.22 12.53 -32.65
C ARG A 159 -1.70 13.18 -33.95
N PRO A 160 -1.58 14.50 -34.10
CA PRO A 160 -1.74 15.14 -35.39
C PRO A 160 -0.72 14.60 -36.39
N SER A 161 -1.16 14.39 -37.63
CA SER A 161 -0.28 14.13 -38.75
C SER A 161 0.32 15.44 -39.24
N GLU A 162 1.61 15.42 -39.61
CA GLU A 162 2.24 16.50 -40.36
C GLU A 162 1.77 16.52 -41.83
N SER A 163 1.27 15.37 -42.31
CA SER A 163 0.62 15.24 -43.61
C SER A 163 -0.85 15.65 -43.51
N ALA A 164 -1.31 16.51 -44.42
CA ALA A 164 -2.68 17.00 -44.44
C ALA A 164 -3.70 15.94 -44.93
N ASP A 165 -3.24 14.93 -45.68
CA ASP A 165 -4.13 14.08 -46.48
C ASP A 165 -4.06 12.59 -46.13
N SER A 166 -3.05 12.16 -45.36
CA SER A 166 -2.86 10.75 -45.02
C SER A 166 -2.82 10.49 -43.52
N VAL A 167 -3.49 9.40 -43.13
CA VAL A 167 -3.36 8.82 -41.80
C VAL A 167 -2.21 7.83 -41.83
N GLN A 168 -1.29 7.96 -40.89
CA GLN A 168 -0.21 6.99 -40.69
C GLN A 168 -0.51 6.17 -39.43
N CYS A 169 -0.13 4.89 -39.45
CA CYS A 169 -0.47 3.94 -38.40
C CYS A 169 0.76 3.11 -38.03
N TRP A 170 0.99 2.93 -36.74
CA TRP A 170 1.97 1.99 -36.20
C TRP A 170 1.29 1.02 -35.25
N LEU A 171 1.65 -0.26 -35.33
CA LEU A 171 1.16 -1.33 -34.48
C LEU A 171 2.35 -1.97 -33.79
N GLY A 172 2.44 -1.86 -32.46
CA GLY A 172 3.61 -2.36 -31.72
C GLY A 172 4.94 -1.72 -32.16
N GLY A 173 4.90 -0.52 -32.74
CA GLY A 173 6.08 0.19 -33.27
C GLY A 173 6.38 -0.05 -34.75
N GLU A 174 5.70 -0.99 -35.42
CA GLU A 174 5.86 -1.23 -36.86
C GLU A 174 4.86 -0.40 -37.66
N GLU A 175 5.33 0.32 -38.69
CA GLU A 175 4.47 1.08 -39.59
C GLU A 175 3.64 0.13 -40.47
N ILE A 176 2.32 0.34 -40.49
CA ILE A 176 1.37 -0.46 -41.28
C ILE A 176 0.38 0.44 -42.01
N GLU A 177 -0.21 -0.07 -43.09
CA GLU A 177 -1.33 0.63 -43.72
C GLU A 177 -2.58 0.59 -42.83
N VAL A 178 -3.29 1.71 -42.73
CA VAL A 178 -4.53 1.84 -41.92
C VAL A 178 -5.58 0.80 -42.33
N LYS A 179 -5.63 0.42 -43.61
CA LYS A 179 -6.54 -0.62 -44.11
C LYS A 179 -6.23 -2.01 -43.56
N GLU A 180 -4.96 -2.27 -43.24
CA GLU A 180 -4.49 -3.56 -42.71
C GLU A 180 -4.60 -3.64 -41.19
N LEU A 181 -4.75 -2.50 -40.49
CA LEU A 181 -4.84 -2.43 -39.03
C LEU A 181 -5.86 -3.43 -38.47
N GLN A 182 -7.08 -3.45 -39.02
CA GLN A 182 -8.13 -4.35 -38.52
C GLN A 182 -7.76 -5.83 -38.71
N ALA A 183 -7.15 -6.19 -39.84
CA ALA A 183 -6.75 -7.56 -40.15
C ALA A 183 -5.59 -8.01 -39.24
N ARG A 184 -4.55 -7.19 -39.09
CA ARG A 184 -3.40 -7.44 -38.22
C ARG A 184 -3.80 -7.55 -36.75
N MET A 185 -4.67 -6.65 -36.28
CA MET A 185 -5.21 -6.74 -34.93
C MET A 185 -6.01 -8.04 -34.74
N LYS A 186 -6.84 -8.43 -35.71
CA LYS A 186 -7.60 -9.70 -35.64
C LYS A 186 -6.68 -10.92 -35.58
N GLU A 187 -5.59 -10.91 -36.33
CA GLU A 187 -4.57 -11.95 -36.31
C GLU A 187 -3.91 -12.05 -34.93
N ILE A 188 -3.45 -10.94 -34.36
CA ILE A 188 -2.87 -10.88 -33.00
C ILE A 188 -3.88 -11.37 -31.95
N MET A 189 -5.15 -10.98 -32.05
CA MET A 189 -6.19 -11.38 -31.09
C MET A 189 -6.58 -12.86 -31.23
N SER A 190 -6.46 -13.41 -32.45
CA SER A 190 -6.78 -14.81 -32.74
C SER A 190 -5.65 -15.76 -32.34
N SER A 191 -4.39 -15.35 -32.50
CA SER A 191 -3.21 -16.14 -32.11
C SER A 191 -3.12 -16.38 -30.60
N GLN A 192 -3.74 -15.51 -29.79
CA GLN A 192 -3.84 -15.66 -28.33
C GLN A 192 -4.87 -16.73 -27.87
N GLY A 193 -5.64 -17.32 -28.79
CA GLY A 193 -6.67 -18.31 -28.45
C GLY A 193 -7.77 -17.72 -27.55
N GLU A 194 -8.31 -18.50 -26.60
CA GLU A 194 -9.34 -18.03 -25.66
C GLU A 194 -8.79 -17.20 -24.49
N ARG A 195 -7.47 -17.03 -24.38
CA ARG A 195 -6.86 -16.29 -23.26
C ARG A 195 -7.11 -14.79 -23.45
N ILE A 196 -7.65 -14.14 -22.41
CA ILE A 196 -7.78 -12.69 -22.32
C ILE A 196 -6.53 -12.17 -21.61
N SER A 197 -5.74 -11.35 -22.31
CA SER A 197 -4.50 -10.77 -21.80
C SER A 197 -4.77 -9.45 -21.08
N SER A 198 -4.00 -9.17 -20.02
CA SER A 198 -3.94 -7.87 -19.36
C SER A 198 -2.91 -6.92 -19.99
N GLN A 199 -2.07 -7.42 -20.91
CA GLN A 199 -1.10 -6.59 -21.63
C GLN A 199 -1.82 -5.69 -22.63
N GLU A 200 -1.39 -4.43 -22.69
CA GLU A 200 -1.93 -3.42 -23.58
C GLU A 200 -1.36 -3.59 -25.00
N LEU A 201 -2.24 -3.65 -26.02
CA LEU A 201 -1.83 -3.56 -27.42
C LEU A 201 -1.77 -2.10 -27.84
N GLU A 202 -0.56 -1.65 -28.18
CA GLU A 202 -0.31 -0.28 -28.60
C GLU A 202 -0.57 -0.07 -30.09
N VAL A 203 -1.39 0.93 -30.38
CA VAL A 203 -1.67 1.43 -31.73
C VAL A 203 -1.37 2.93 -31.73
N GLU A 204 -0.45 3.37 -32.56
CA GLU A 204 -0.18 4.79 -32.76
C GLU A 204 -0.79 5.26 -34.08
N LEU A 205 -1.52 6.36 -34.04
CA LEU A 205 -2.21 6.93 -35.20
C LEU A 205 -1.83 8.39 -35.35
N ALA A 206 -1.24 8.74 -36.49
CA ALA A 206 -1.06 10.13 -36.89
C ALA A 206 -2.21 10.52 -37.82
N VAL A 207 -3.09 11.40 -37.34
CA VAL A 207 -4.33 11.77 -38.04
C VAL A 207 -4.31 13.25 -38.43
N PRO A 208 -4.62 13.61 -39.69
CA PRO A 208 -4.70 15.01 -40.11
C PRO A 208 -5.72 15.80 -39.29
N ASN A 209 -5.31 16.92 -38.69
CA ASN A 209 -6.13 17.69 -37.74
C ASN A 209 -6.77 16.82 -36.64
N GLY A 210 -6.06 15.77 -36.20
CA GLY A 210 -6.41 14.93 -35.05
C GLY A 210 -6.17 15.65 -33.73
N VAL A 211 -6.69 15.08 -32.65
CA VAL A 211 -6.39 15.54 -31.28
C VAL A 211 -5.24 14.74 -30.71
N HIS A 212 -4.43 15.34 -29.84
CA HIS A 212 -3.52 14.56 -29.03
C HIS A 212 -4.30 13.91 -27.90
N ALA A 213 -4.39 12.59 -27.91
CA ALA A 213 -5.12 11.86 -26.88
C ALA A 213 -4.66 10.42 -26.80
N VAL A 214 -4.73 9.86 -25.60
CA VAL A 214 -4.55 8.42 -25.36
C VAL A 214 -5.90 7.84 -25.05
N PHE A 215 -6.40 6.98 -25.94
CA PHE A 215 -7.62 6.23 -25.72
C PHE A 215 -7.29 4.81 -25.33
N VAL A 216 -8.13 4.26 -24.46
CA VAL A 216 -8.07 2.85 -24.09
C VAL A 216 -9.43 2.26 -24.41
N ASP A 217 -9.45 1.33 -25.35
CA ASP A 217 -10.64 0.52 -25.63
C ASP A 217 -10.55 -0.78 -24.83
N LEU A 218 -11.49 -0.95 -23.89
CA LEU A 218 -11.57 -2.16 -23.09
C LEU A 218 -12.48 -3.21 -23.75
N PRO A 219 -12.18 -4.51 -23.58
CA PRO A 219 -13.07 -5.59 -23.99
C PRO A 219 -14.53 -5.35 -23.57
N GLY A 220 -15.47 -5.55 -24.51
CA GLY A 220 -16.89 -5.39 -24.23
C GLY A 220 -17.39 -6.41 -23.21
N VAL A 221 -18.04 -5.95 -22.14
CA VAL A 221 -18.63 -6.85 -21.13
C VAL A 221 -19.82 -7.58 -21.75
N LYS A 222 -19.73 -8.93 -21.79
CA LYS A 222 -20.82 -9.81 -22.23
C LYS A 222 -21.72 -10.18 -21.04
N ASP A 223 -22.99 -10.46 -21.33
CA ASP A 223 -24.00 -10.83 -20.34
C ASP A 223 -24.07 -12.35 -20.07
N ASP A 224 -23.41 -13.16 -20.90
CA ASP A 224 -23.55 -14.61 -20.88
C ASP A 224 -22.77 -15.24 -19.71
N SER A 225 -23.38 -16.18 -18.98
CA SER A 225 -22.83 -16.90 -17.81
C SER A 225 -21.65 -17.84 -18.09
N LYS A 226 -20.94 -17.69 -19.21
CA LYS A 226 -19.78 -18.50 -19.58
C LYS A 226 -18.48 -17.94 -18.99
N ALA A 227 -17.48 -18.80 -18.80
CA ALA A 227 -16.15 -18.46 -18.27
C ALA A 227 -15.53 -17.18 -18.89
N GLY A 228 -15.76 -16.93 -20.18
CA GLY A 228 -15.28 -15.73 -20.88
C GLY A 228 -15.83 -14.39 -20.36
N ALA A 229 -17.04 -14.35 -19.79
CA ALA A 229 -17.58 -13.12 -19.19
C ALA A 229 -16.91 -12.80 -17.84
N THR A 230 -16.64 -13.83 -17.03
CA THR A 230 -15.88 -13.68 -15.77
C THR A 230 -14.47 -13.18 -16.05
N GLN A 231 -13.81 -13.72 -17.07
CA GLN A 231 -12.47 -13.31 -17.45
C GLN A 231 -12.43 -11.89 -18.01
N THR A 232 -13.39 -11.50 -18.86
CA THR A 232 -13.52 -10.13 -19.37
C THR A 232 -13.74 -9.13 -18.24
N ARG A 233 -14.63 -9.46 -17.29
CA ARG A 233 -14.87 -8.65 -16.09
C ARG A 233 -13.65 -8.56 -15.20
N SER A 234 -12.87 -9.64 -15.09
CA SER A 234 -11.62 -9.63 -14.35
C SER A 234 -10.61 -8.66 -14.97
N VAL A 235 -10.42 -8.69 -16.29
CA VAL A 235 -9.50 -7.76 -16.97
C VAL A 235 -9.96 -6.31 -16.85
N VAL A 236 -11.25 -6.02 -17.08
CA VAL A 236 -11.79 -4.66 -16.90
C VAL A 236 -11.65 -4.20 -15.46
N ARG A 237 -11.91 -5.07 -14.47
CA ARG A 237 -11.75 -4.73 -13.05
C ARG A 237 -10.29 -4.45 -12.69
N THR A 238 -9.38 -5.34 -13.06
CA THR A 238 -7.95 -5.18 -12.81
C THR A 238 -7.44 -3.91 -13.47
N TYR A 239 -7.86 -3.65 -14.71
CA TYR A 239 -7.50 -2.42 -15.42
C TYR A 239 -8.00 -1.18 -14.67
N VAL A 240 -9.28 -1.13 -14.30
CA VAL A 240 -9.87 0.03 -13.62
C VAL A 240 -9.25 0.25 -12.24
N GLN A 241 -8.97 -0.83 -11.51
CA GLN A 241 -8.34 -0.78 -10.19
C GLN A 241 -6.89 -0.29 -10.25
N ASN A 242 -6.14 -0.72 -11.26
CA ASN A 242 -4.74 -0.31 -11.43
C ASN A 242 -4.63 1.12 -12.00
N ASN A 243 -5.69 1.63 -12.64
CA ASN A 243 -5.69 2.95 -13.29
C ASN A 243 -6.79 3.88 -12.71
N PRO A 244 -6.72 4.23 -11.42
CA PRO A 244 -7.76 5.05 -10.78
C PRO A 244 -7.82 6.49 -11.33
N ASN A 245 -6.76 6.92 -12.01
CA ASN A 245 -6.60 8.29 -12.51
C ASN A 245 -7.18 8.50 -13.91
N ASP A 246 -7.64 7.43 -14.58
CA ASP A 246 -8.21 7.52 -15.91
C ASP A 246 -9.60 8.17 -15.91
N LEU A 247 -9.94 8.85 -17.01
CA LEU A 247 -11.26 9.38 -17.27
C LEU A 247 -12.09 8.34 -18.03
N TYR A 248 -13.08 7.78 -17.34
CA TYR A 248 -13.93 6.71 -17.84
C TYR A 248 -15.17 7.24 -18.55
N ILE A 249 -15.45 6.67 -19.72
CA ILE A 249 -16.66 6.95 -20.50
C ILE A 249 -17.47 5.65 -20.61
N LEU A 250 -18.59 5.62 -19.89
CA LEU A 250 -19.53 4.50 -19.91
C LEU A 250 -20.54 4.70 -21.04
N VAL A 251 -20.55 3.77 -22.00
CA VAL A 251 -21.43 3.81 -23.18
C VAL A 251 -22.61 2.84 -23.03
N LYS A 252 -23.83 3.36 -23.22
CA LYS A 252 -25.09 2.60 -23.25
C LYS A 252 -26.01 3.13 -24.36
N LYS A 253 -27.13 2.47 -24.68
CA LYS A 253 -28.17 3.13 -25.50
C LYS A 253 -28.92 4.17 -24.65
N ALA A 254 -29.40 5.23 -25.29
CA ALA A 254 -30.21 6.26 -24.63
C ALA A 254 -31.49 5.67 -24.02
N SER A 255 -32.10 4.69 -24.70
CA SER A 255 -33.29 3.95 -24.25
C SER A 255 -33.06 3.03 -23.05
N ASP A 256 -31.82 2.60 -22.80
CA ASP A 256 -31.55 1.60 -21.76
C ASP A 256 -31.70 2.21 -20.36
N ASP A 257 -32.56 1.60 -19.57
CA ASP A 257 -32.73 1.91 -18.15
C ASP A 257 -31.74 1.05 -17.32
N PRO A 258 -30.80 1.67 -16.56
CA PRO A 258 -29.89 0.94 -15.69
C PRO A 258 -30.58 0.04 -14.65
N ALA A 259 -31.85 0.31 -14.31
CA ALA A 259 -32.63 -0.55 -13.43
C ALA A 259 -32.94 -1.93 -14.05
N ASN A 260 -32.99 -2.01 -15.38
CA ASN A 260 -33.28 -3.24 -16.13
C ASN A 260 -32.02 -4.03 -16.50
N TRP A 261 -30.83 -3.52 -16.16
CA TRP A 261 -29.58 -4.25 -16.42
C TRP A 261 -29.54 -5.55 -15.61
N PRO A 262 -28.95 -6.62 -16.18
CA PRO A 262 -28.71 -7.84 -15.42
C PRO A 262 -28.00 -7.53 -14.11
N TRP A 263 -28.44 -8.16 -13.01
CA TRP A 263 -27.89 -7.88 -11.67
C TRP A 263 -26.37 -7.98 -11.64
N SER A 264 -25.79 -8.97 -12.34
CA SER A 264 -24.34 -9.16 -12.40
C SER A 264 -23.58 -8.04 -13.14
N LEU A 265 -24.16 -7.46 -14.19
CA LEU A 265 -23.60 -6.30 -14.90
C LEU A 265 -23.74 -5.03 -14.05
N ARG A 266 -24.91 -4.85 -13.45
CA ARG A 266 -25.20 -3.70 -12.58
C ARG A 266 -24.31 -3.69 -11.34
N GLU A 267 -24.15 -4.83 -10.67
CA GLU A 267 -23.22 -4.96 -9.53
C GLU A 267 -21.79 -4.68 -9.96
N PHE A 268 -21.38 -5.23 -11.11
CA PHE A 268 -20.04 -5.00 -11.65
C PHE A 268 -19.74 -3.51 -11.90
N ILE A 269 -20.66 -2.77 -12.53
CA ILE A 269 -20.40 -1.36 -12.87
C ILE A 269 -20.63 -0.43 -11.68
N LEU A 270 -21.68 -0.66 -10.87
CA LEU A 270 -22.17 0.32 -9.89
C LEU A 270 -21.70 0.10 -8.46
N SER A 271 -21.28 -1.12 -8.10
CA SER A 271 -20.82 -1.39 -6.74
C SER A 271 -19.40 -0.87 -6.50
N ALA A 272 -19.09 -0.58 -5.24
CA ALA A 272 -17.74 -0.23 -4.83
C ALA A 272 -16.78 -1.43 -4.97
N PRO A 273 -15.46 -1.19 -5.05
CA PRO A 273 -14.47 -2.26 -5.00
C PRO A 273 -14.57 -3.02 -3.66
N PRO A 274 -14.29 -4.34 -3.61
CA PRO A 274 -13.78 -5.18 -4.71
C PRO A 274 -14.87 -5.78 -5.61
N LYS A 275 -16.16 -5.59 -5.29
CA LYS A 275 -17.27 -6.21 -6.03
C LYS A 275 -17.49 -5.58 -7.41
N GLY A 276 -17.55 -4.25 -7.46
CA GLY A 276 -17.69 -3.49 -8.69
C GLY A 276 -16.48 -2.59 -9.00
N LEU A 277 -16.65 -1.71 -9.98
CA LEU A 277 -15.61 -0.84 -10.51
C LEU A 277 -15.33 0.41 -9.64
N GLY A 278 -16.22 0.78 -8.73
CA GLY A 278 -16.01 1.96 -7.86
C GLY A 278 -16.00 3.30 -8.59
N LEU A 279 -16.70 3.40 -9.72
CA LEU A 279 -16.71 4.59 -10.57
C LEU A 279 -17.36 5.78 -9.85
N THR A 280 -16.67 6.92 -9.84
CA THR A 280 -17.15 8.15 -9.20
C THR A 280 -17.55 9.21 -10.24
N PRO A 281 -18.42 10.18 -9.89
CA PRO A 281 -18.74 11.32 -10.75
C PRO A 281 -17.53 12.17 -11.14
N ARG A 282 -16.44 12.09 -10.38
CA ARG A 282 -15.20 12.83 -10.63
C ARG A 282 -14.52 12.36 -11.92
N GLN A 283 -14.46 11.04 -12.10
CA GLN A 283 -13.68 10.38 -13.16
C GLN A 283 -14.55 9.67 -14.19
N THR A 284 -15.88 9.83 -14.16
CA THR A 284 -16.78 9.10 -15.05
C THR A 284 -17.78 10.01 -15.75
N VAL A 285 -18.03 9.73 -17.03
CA VAL A 285 -19.10 10.31 -17.84
C VAL A 285 -19.90 9.19 -18.49
N VAL A 286 -21.22 9.32 -18.55
CA VAL A 286 -22.12 8.36 -19.19
C VAL A 286 -22.63 8.92 -20.51
N VAL A 287 -22.51 8.15 -21.59
CA VAL A 287 -23.00 8.50 -22.92
C VAL A 287 -24.08 7.51 -23.33
N GLY A 288 -25.29 8.02 -23.53
CA GLY A 288 -26.40 7.31 -24.16
C GLY A 288 -26.41 7.55 -25.67
N THR A 289 -26.17 6.52 -26.47
CA THR A 289 -26.19 6.61 -27.94
C THR A 289 -27.62 6.50 -28.48
N ARG A 290 -27.84 6.86 -29.76
CA ARG A 290 -29.16 6.79 -30.43
C ARG A 290 -30.22 7.69 -29.79
N ALA A 291 -29.85 8.92 -29.48
CA ALA A 291 -30.74 9.90 -28.86
C ALA A 291 -32.01 10.17 -29.71
N LYS A 292 -31.92 10.14 -31.04
CA LYS A 292 -33.07 10.33 -31.94
C LYS A 292 -34.10 9.22 -31.75
N GLU A 293 -33.66 7.96 -31.74
CA GLU A 293 -34.52 6.80 -31.53
C GLU A 293 -35.24 6.89 -30.18
N PHE A 294 -34.51 7.24 -29.11
CA PHE A 294 -35.09 7.48 -27.80
C PHE A 294 -36.20 8.54 -27.83
N LEU A 295 -35.97 9.71 -28.43
CA LEU A 295 -36.97 10.78 -28.50
C LEU A 295 -38.20 10.39 -29.32
N VAL A 296 -38.01 9.69 -30.44
CA VAL A 296 -39.12 9.22 -31.29
C VAL A 296 -40.01 8.24 -30.54
N ASN A 297 -39.41 7.32 -29.79
CA ASN A 297 -40.15 6.35 -28.99
C ASN A 297 -40.91 7.03 -27.85
N GLU A 298 -40.25 7.93 -27.11
CA GLU A 298 -40.85 8.64 -25.98
C GLU A 298 -41.99 9.59 -26.42
N LYS A 299 -41.92 10.19 -27.62
CA LYS A 299 -43.00 11.04 -28.18
C LYS A 299 -44.37 10.35 -28.22
N ASN A 300 -44.40 9.02 -28.33
CA ASN A 300 -45.63 8.25 -28.38
C ASN A 300 -46.28 8.12 -26.98
N ASP A 301 -45.47 8.13 -25.92
CA ASP A 301 -45.90 7.83 -24.54
C ASP A 301 -46.10 9.10 -23.69
N ILE A 302 -45.34 10.16 -23.97
CA ILE A 302 -45.32 11.39 -23.17
C ILE A 302 -45.53 12.62 -24.05
N ARG A 303 -46.06 13.70 -23.44
CA ARG A 303 -46.45 14.92 -24.16
C ARG A 303 -45.68 16.17 -23.77
N THR A 304 -45.13 16.22 -22.54
CA THR A 304 -44.50 17.43 -22.00
C THR A 304 -42.99 17.27 -21.82
N GLN A 305 -42.25 18.38 -21.89
CA GLN A 305 -40.80 18.39 -21.61
C GLN A 305 -40.48 18.01 -20.16
N SER A 306 -41.38 18.25 -19.21
CA SER A 306 -41.21 17.85 -17.81
C SER A 306 -41.21 16.32 -17.65
N GLN A 307 -42.14 15.64 -18.33
CA GLN A 307 -42.18 14.17 -18.36
C GLN A 307 -40.94 13.60 -19.05
N LEU A 308 -40.50 14.22 -20.15
CA LEU A 308 -39.28 13.80 -20.84
C LEU A 308 -38.05 13.94 -19.95
N LEU A 309 -37.93 15.03 -19.19
CA LEU A 309 -36.83 15.18 -18.24
C LEU A 309 -36.85 14.09 -17.16
N GLU A 310 -38.02 13.70 -16.66
CA GLU A 310 -38.14 12.58 -15.71
C GLU A 310 -37.65 11.27 -16.34
N ARG A 311 -38.00 11.00 -17.60
CA ARG A 311 -37.52 9.82 -18.36
C ARG A 311 -36.01 9.86 -18.54
N VAL A 312 -35.42 11.01 -18.85
CA VAL A 312 -33.96 11.18 -18.94
C VAL A 312 -33.27 10.93 -17.60
N LEU A 313 -33.81 11.47 -16.50
CA LEU A 313 -33.24 11.28 -15.16
C LEU A 313 -33.34 9.83 -14.67
N LYS A 314 -34.38 9.08 -15.07
CA LYS A 314 -34.47 7.63 -14.81
C LYS A 314 -33.35 6.83 -15.51
N ARG A 315 -32.78 7.38 -16.59
CA ARG A 315 -31.72 6.73 -17.38
C ARG A 315 -30.33 7.08 -16.86
N ALA A 316 -30.24 7.96 -15.86
CA ALA A 316 -28.99 8.30 -15.20
C ALA A 316 -28.47 7.10 -14.40
N VAL A 317 -27.19 6.84 -14.55
CA VAL A 317 -26.47 5.83 -13.76
C VAL A 317 -26.06 6.48 -12.44
N LYS A 318 -26.19 5.76 -11.33
CA LYS A 318 -25.77 6.23 -10.01
C LYS A 318 -24.55 5.44 -9.56
N ASP A 319 -23.62 6.11 -8.90
CA ASP A 319 -22.47 5.46 -8.28
C ASP A 319 -22.88 4.66 -7.03
N SER A 320 -21.90 4.06 -6.35
CA SER A 320 -22.11 3.29 -5.13
C SER A 320 -22.64 4.12 -3.94
N SER A 321 -22.48 5.44 -3.97
CA SER A 321 -23.02 6.37 -2.96
C SER A 321 -24.44 6.85 -3.27
N GLY A 322 -24.95 6.53 -4.45
CA GLY A 322 -26.24 6.99 -4.97
C GLY A 322 -26.17 8.33 -5.70
N ALA A 323 -24.98 8.91 -5.88
CA ALA A 323 -24.78 10.14 -6.64
C ALA A 323 -24.89 9.84 -8.14
N PRO A 324 -25.64 10.66 -8.92
CA PRO A 324 -25.77 10.47 -10.35
C PRO A 324 -24.46 10.78 -11.07
N LEU A 325 -24.05 9.88 -11.95
CA LEU A 325 -22.97 10.12 -12.89
C LEU A 325 -23.45 11.10 -13.98
N PRO A 326 -22.60 12.03 -14.47
CA PRO A 326 -22.93 12.94 -15.56
C PRO A 326 -23.39 12.18 -16.80
N LEU A 327 -24.60 12.49 -17.31
CA LEU A 327 -25.21 11.81 -18.44
C LEU A 327 -25.33 12.75 -19.64
N PHE A 328 -25.00 12.24 -20.82
CA PHE A 328 -25.26 12.89 -22.11
C PHE A 328 -25.91 11.91 -23.08
N LEU A 329 -26.99 12.32 -23.74
CA LEU A 329 -27.70 11.54 -24.74
C LEU A 329 -27.35 12.09 -26.13
N LEU A 330 -26.53 11.36 -26.87
CA LEU A 330 -25.96 11.82 -28.13
C LEU A 330 -26.48 11.02 -29.31
N GLU A 331 -26.76 11.72 -30.40
CA GLU A 331 -26.94 11.10 -31.70
C GLU A 331 -25.57 10.98 -32.37
N LEU A 332 -25.08 9.74 -32.49
CA LEU A 332 -23.79 9.41 -33.09
C LEU A 332 -24.04 8.59 -34.35
N PHE A 333 -23.31 8.90 -35.42
CA PHE A 333 -23.42 8.19 -36.70
C PHE A 333 -22.13 7.48 -37.02
N SER A 334 -22.25 6.25 -37.52
CA SER A 334 -21.17 5.54 -38.18
C SER A 334 -21.45 5.51 -39.68
N LEU A 335 -20.42 5.76 -40.49
CA LEU A 335 -20.49 5.52 -41.93
C LEU A 335 -20.85 4.06 -42.22
N SER A 336 -21.55 3.82 -43.33
CA SER A 336 -21.81 2.47 -43.82
C SER A 336 -20.50 1.77 -44.19
N ILE A 337 -20.51 0.44 -44.30
CA ILE A 337 -19.31 -0.32 -44.71
C ILE A 337 -18.84 0.14 -46.10
N GLU A 338 -19.79 0.35 -47.02
CA GLU A 338 -19.52 0.85 -48.37
C GLU A 338 -18.90 2.26 -48.36
N GLU A 339 -19.41 3.17 -47.52
CA GLU A 339 -18.84 4.51 -47.35
C GLU A 339 -17.45 4.47 -46.69
N LYS A 340 -17.22 3.51 -45.79
CA LYS A 340 -15.91 3.27 -45.18
C LYS A 340 -14.90 2.73 -46.17
N ASP A 341 -15.33 2.01 -47.21
CA ASP A 341 -14.41 1.46 -48.20
C ASP A 341 -14.18 2.42 -49.38
N ALA A 342 -15.18 3.22 -49.75
CA ALA A 342 -15.16 4.07 -50.95
C ALA A 342 -14.50 5.45 -50.78
N LEU A 343 -14.48 6.01 -49.58
CA LEU A 343 -14.05 7.40 -49.33
C LEU A 343 -12.62 7.48 -48.78
N ASP A 344 -11.88 8.53 -49.15
CA ASP A 344 -10.63 8.89 -48.47
C ASP A 344 -10.92 9.41 -47.05
N PHE A 345 -9.87 9.56 -46.22
CA PHE A 345 -10.04 9.95 -44.82
C PHE A 345 -10.69 11.33 -44.65
N ALA A 346 -10.33 12.30 -45.49
CA ALA A 346 -10.89 13.65 -45.45
C ALA A 346 -12.40 13.66 -45.80
N ALA A 347 -12.80 12.92 -46.83
CA ALA A 347 -14.18 12.76 -47.24
C ALA A 347 -15.00 11.99 -46.20
N LYS A 348 -14.44 10.93 -45.59
CA LYS A 348 -15.05 10.21 -44.46
C LYS A 348 -15.36 11.13 -43.29
N ARG A 349 -14.38 11.94 -42.90
CA ARG A 349 -14.54 12.94 -41.83
C ARG A 349 -15.60 13.97 -42.18
N ALA A 350 -15.59 14.51 -43.40
CA ALA A 350 -16.58 15.48 -43.84
C ALA A 350 -18.00 14.89 -43.85
N ALA A 351 -18.16 13.66 -44.35
CA ALA A 351 -19.45 12.96 -44.37
C ALA A 351 -19.97 12.71 -42.94
N MET A 352 -19.12 12.19 -42.05
CA MET A 352 -19.47 11.96 -40.66
C MET A 352 -19.91 13.26 -39.96
N ASN A 353 -19.15 14.36 -40.11
CA ASN A 353 -19.51 15.65 -39.53
C ASN A 353 -20.86 16.17 -40.03
N ARG A 354 -21.14 16.05 -41.33
CA ARG A 354 -22.44 16.45 -41.90
C ARG A 354 -23.60 15.65 -41.30
N GLN A 355 -23.46 14.33 -41.22
CA GLN A 355 -24.49 13.45 -40.63
C GLN A 355 -24.71 13.80 -39.15
N MET A 356 -23.64 14.08 -38.41
CA MET A 356 -23.73 14.50 -37.00
C MET A 356 -24.43 15.85 -36.83
N ASP A 357 -24.12 16.84 -37.66
CA ASP A 357 -24.77 18.14 -37.63
C ASP A 357 -26.26 18.04 -38.00
N GLU A 358 -26.62 17.16 -38.93
CA GLU A 358 -28.01 16.88 -39.30
C GLU A 358 -28.77 16.15 -38.19
N GLY A 359 -28.18 15.12 -37.59
CA GLY A 359 -28.79 14.43 -36.45
C GLY A 359 -28.94 15.33 -35.22
N GLY A 360 -27.94 16.17 -34.93
CA GLY A 360 -28.02 17.17 -33.87
C GLY A 360 -29.14 18.19 -34.11
N ARG A 361 -29.32 18.65 -35.35
CA ARG A 361 -30.46 19.50 -35.74
C ARG A 361 -31.79 18.78 -35.56
N THR A 362 -31.87 17.51 -35.99
CA THR A 362 -33.08 16.68 -35.86
C THR A 362 -33.47 16.48 -34.39
N VAL A 363 -32.50 16.15 -33.52
CA VAL A 363 -32.72 16.00 -32.08
C VAL A 363 -33.22 17.30 -31.46
N ARG A 364 -32.59 18.44 -31.81
CA ARG A 364 -33.04 19.76 -31.33
C ARG A 364 -34.47 20.07 -31.78
N GLN A 365 -34.78 19.84 -33.06
CA GLN A 365 -36.13 20.04 -33.59
C GLN A 365 -37.16 19.15 -32.89
N LEU A 366 -36.83 17.89 -32.60
CA LEU A 366 -37.71 16.98 -31.85
C LEU A 366 -37.96 17.51 -30.42
N LEU A 367 -36.92 17.99 -29.71
CA LEU A 367 -37.07 18.56 -28.37
C LEU A 367 -37.99 19.79 -28.35
N GLU A 368 -37.95 20.61 -29.41
CA GLU A 368 -38.72 21.85 -29.53
C GLU A 368 -40.16 21.61 -30.01
N THR A 369 -40.38 20.64 -30.91
CA THR A 369 -41.67 20.47 -31.60
C THR A 369 -42.50 19.29 -31.12
N ALA A 370 -41.86 18.24 -30.59
CA ALA A 370 -42.56 17.01 -30.22
C ALA A 370 -43.08 17.00 -28.78
N PHE A 371 -42.57 17.89 -27.92
CA PHE A 371 -42.89 17.94 -26.50
C PHE A 371 -43.26 19.36 -26.09
N GLU A 372 -44.42 19.52 -25.46
CA GLU A 372 -44.91 20.82 -25.00
C GLU A 372 -43.99 21.40 -23.91
N PRO A 373 -43.54 22.66 -24.06
CA PRO A 373 -42.69 23.31 -23.07
C PRO A 373 -43.48 23.53 -21.78
N GLY A 374 -42.82 23.27 -20.65
CA GLY A 374 -43.40 23.56 -19.33
C GLY A 374 -43.36 25.06 -18.99
N PRO A 375 -44.01 25.48 -17.89
CA PRO A 375 -44.02 26.87 -17.46
C PRO A 375 -42.65 27.40 -16.99
N ASN A 376 -41.67 26.52 -16.76
CA ASN A 376 -40.33 26.88 -16.32
C ASN A 376 -39.31 26.79 -17.48
N PRO A 377 -38.82 27.92 -18.02
CA PRO A 377 -37.83 27.93 -19.10
C PRO A 377 -36.50 27.28 -18.71
N GLN A 378 -36.17 27.22 -17.42
CA GLN A 378 -34.95 26.56 -16.93
C GLN A 378 -35.01 25.04 -17.15
N LEU A 379 -36.22 24.45 -17.13
CA LEU A 379 -36.40 23.02 -17.35
C LEU A 379 -36.05 22.66 -18.80
N SER A 380 -36.53 23.43 -19.76
CA SER A 380 -36.22 23.27 -21.18
C SER A 380 -34.72 23.38 -21.42
N ARG A 381 -34.06 24.40 -20.83
CA ARG A 381 -32.60 24.56 -20.93
C ARG A 381 -31.86 23.36 -20.35
N LYS A 382 -32.23 22.91 -19.14
CA LYS A 382 -31.63 21.74 -18.49
C LYS A 382 -31.81 20.48 -19.32
N LEU A 383 -32.97 20.29 -19.93
CA LEU A 383 -33.24 19.16 -20.82
C LEU A 383 -32.34 19.21 -22.05
N THR A 384 -32.24 20.35 -22.73
CA THR A 384 -31.37 20.52 -23.91
C THR A 384 -29.89 20.28 -23.59
N GLU A 385 -29.44 20.58 -22.36
CA GLU A 385 -28.07 20.32 -21.94
C GLU A 385 -27.70 18.83 -21.96
N PHE A 386 -28.64 17.91 -21.66
CA PHE A 386 -28.40 16.46 -21.77
C PHE A 386 -28.14 16.01 -23.21
N PHE A 387 -28.70 16.71 -24.20
CA PHE A 387 -28.58 16.35 -25.61
C PHE A 387 -27.52 17.17 -26.36
N SER A 388 -26.72 17.97 -25.64
CA SER A 388 -25.78 18.90 -26.25
C SER A 388 -24.39 18.28 -26.44
N PRO A 389 -23.94 18.06 -27.70
CA PRO A 389 -22.60 17.52 -27.96
C PRO A 389 -21.49 18.49 -27.54
N SER A 390 -21.75 19.80 -27.58
CA SER A 390 -20.79 20.81 -27.14
C SER A 390 -20.65 20.84 -25.62
N ARG A 391 -21.73 20.61 -24.87
CA ARG A 391 -21.67 20.49 -23.40
C ARG A 391 -20.91 19.23 -22.99
N PHE A 392 -21.15 18.10 -23.68
CA PHE A 392 -20.41 16.87 -23.48
C PHE A 392 -18.89 17.08 -23.65
N LYS A 393 -18.45 17.67 -24.77
CA LYS A 393 -17.03 17.97 -25.02
C LYS A 393 -16.43 18.89 -23.94
N LYS A 394 -17.17 19.93 -23.52
CA LYS A 394 -16.74 20.84 -22.43
C LYS A 394 -16.59 20.11 -21.10
N GLU A 395 -17.54 19.24 -20.76
CA GLU A 395 -17.51 18.45 -19.52
C GLU A 395 -16.34 17.47 -19.53
N LEU A 396 -16.11 16.79 -20.65
CA LEU A 396 -15.00 15.86 -20.83
C LEU A 396 -13.65 16.58 -20.65
N ASN A 397 -13.44 17.70 -21.34
CA ASN A 397 -12.22 18.50 -21.22
C ASN A 397 -12.03 19.04 -19.80
N HIS A 398 -13.08 19.52 -19.15
CA HIS A 398 -13.00 20.04 -17.78
C HIS A 398 -12.58 18.95 -16.79
N LYS A 399 -13.20 17.77 -16.85
CA LYS A 399 -12.83 16.63 -16.00
C LYS A 399 -11.41 16.17 -16.26
N PHE A 400 -11.03 16.05 -17.54
CA PHE A 400 -9.69 15.64 -17.93
C PHE A 400 -8.63 16.62 -17.39
N GLN A 401 -8.83 17.92 -17.60
CA GLN A 401 -7.93 18.96 -17.09
C GLN A 401 -7.85 18.96 -15.55
N SER A 402 -8.97 18.76 -14.87
CA SER A 402 -9.01 18.68 -13.41
C SER A 402 -8.23 17.48 -12.89
N LEU A 403 -8.40 16.30 -13.51
CA LEU A 403 -7.65 15.09 -13.16
C LEU A 403 -6.16 15.29 -13.45
N LEU A 404 -5.81 15.76 -14.65
CA LEU A 404 -4.43 15.98 -15.06
C LEU A 404 -3.70 16.93 -14.11
N SER A 405 -4.33 18.05 -13.75
CA SER A 405 -3.71 19.06 -12.89
C SER A 405 -3.45 18.52 -11.47
N GLU A 406 -4.40 17.76 -10.92
CA GLU A 406 -4.23 17.13 -9.61
C GLU A 406 -3.12 16.08 -9.64
N GLN A 407 -3.16 15.18 -10.63
CA GLN A 407 -2.20 14.09 -10.74
C GLN A 407 -0.79 14.60 -11.00
N MET A 408 -0.62 15.60 -11.87
CA MET A 408 0.68 16.25 -12.09
C MET A 408 1.24 16.81 -10.79
N GLY A 409 0.42 17.44 -9.93
CA GLY A 409 0.86 17.94 -8.63
C GLY A 409 1.26 16.84 -7.64
N ILE A 410 0.59 15.67 -7.68
CA ILE A 410 0.95 14.51 -6.86
C ILE A 410 2.25 13.89 -7.37
N LEU A 411 2.33 13.67 -8.67
CA LEU A 411 3.48 13.08 -9.36
C LEU A 411 4.73 13.94 -9.18
N GLU A 412 4.62 15.26 -9.31
CA GLU A 412 5.72 16.20 -9.06
C GLU A 412 6.31 16.01 -7.65
N ARG A 413 5.46 15.96 -6.61
CA ARG A 413 5.93 15.74 -5.24
C ARG A 413 6.62 14.39 -5.07
N ARG A 414 6.11 13.33 -5.71
CA ARG A 414 6.71 11.99 -5.69
C ARG A 414 8.07 11.98 -6.40
N LEU A 415 8.15 12.59 -7.58
CA LEU A 415 9.39 12.70 -8.36
C LEU A 415 10.45 13.52 -7.63
N VAL A 416 10.08 14.63 -6.98
CA VAL A 416 11.00 15.44 -6.18
C VAL A 416 11.58 14.63 -5.01
N ARG A 417 10.74 13.86 -4.31
CA ARG A 417 11.20 12.97 -3.23
C ARG A 417 12.16 11.90 -3.76
N LYS A 418 11.77 11.20 -4.84
CA LYS A 418 12.61 10.19 -5.48
C LYS A 418 13.96 10.78 -5.94
N ARG A 419 13.95 11.99 -6.51
CA ARG A 419 15.17 12.70 -6.91
C ARG A 419 16.11 12.92 -5.71
N LEU A 420 15.59 13.36 -4.56
CA LEU A 420 16.39 13.57 -3.35
C LEU A 420 16.98 12.25 -2.83
N GLU A 421 16.19 11.17 -2.81
CA GLU A 421 16.64 9.83 -2.42
C GLU A 421 17.75 9.32 -3.36
N THR A 422 17.54 9.44 -4.68
CA THR A 422 18.52 9.03 -5.68
C THR A 422 19.79 9.88 -5.59
N GLN A 423 19.68 11.20 -5.37
CA GLN A 423 20.83 12.08 -5.21
C GLN A 423 21.67 11.73 -3.98
N LYS A 424 21.02 11.39 -2.86
CA LYS A 424 21.71 10.88 -1.68
C LYS A 424 22.44 9.57 -1.99
N ARG A 425 21.76 8.63 -2.65
CA ARG A 425 22.36 7.34 -3.03
C ARG A 425 23.54 7.49 -3.98
N ILE A 426 23.47 8.44 -4.92
CA ILE A 426 24.60 8.79 -5.80
C ILE A 426 25.76 9.31 -4.96
N SER A 427 25.52 10.25 -4.05
CA SER A 427 26.56 10.77 -3.14
C SER A 427 27.21 9.64 -2.32
N ASP A 428 26.41 8.73 -1.74
CA ASP A 428 26.93 7.61 -0.96
C ASP A 428 27.81 6.68 -1.83
N LEU A 429 27.44 6.47 -3.09
CA LEU A 429 28.21 5.66 -4.05
C LEU A 429 29.49 6.38 -4.52
N GLU A 430 29.44 7.70 -4.72
CA GLU A 430 30.60 8.52 -5.04
C GLU A 430 31.61 8.52 -3.88
N ASP A 431 31.13 8.61 -2.63
CA ASP A 431 31.98 8.50 -1.43
C ASP A 431 32.62 7.11 -1.32
N GLN A 432 31.87 6.05 -1.59
CA GLN A 432 32.41 4.68 -1.65
C GLN A 432 33.46 4.52 -2.76
N LEU A 433 33.22 5.10 -3.93
CA LEU A 433 34.18 5.09 -5.03
C LEU A 433 35.45 5.87 -4.68
N ALA A 434 35.31 7.01 -3.99
CA ALA A 434 36.42 7.80 -3.50
C ALA A 434 37.25 7.07 -2.43
N LEU A 435 36.59 6.28 -1.55
CA LEU A 435 37.25 5.40 -0.58
C LEU A 435 38.06 4.29 -1.26
N GLN A 436 37.61 3.80 -2.43
CA GLN A 436 38.35 2.82 -3.23
C GLN A 436 39.53 3.43 -4.02
N SER A 437 39.73 4.75 -3.96
CA SER A 437 40.93 5.33 -4.54
C SER A 437 42.21 4.82 -3.82
N PRO A 438 43.33 4.61 -4.54
CA PRO A 438 44.55 4.08 -3.93
C PRO A 438 45.09 4.94 -2.76
N GLN A 439 44.85 6.25 -2.82
CA GLN A 439 45.25 7.18 -1.76
C GLN A 439 44.36 7.04 -0.51
N SER A 440 43.05 6.95 -0.68
CA SER A 440 42.10 6.73 0.43
C SER A 440 42.33 5.37 1.09
N CYS A 441 42.54 4.31 0.32
CA CYS A 441 42.88 2.98 0.85
C CYS A 441 44.16 3.02 1.70
N ARG A 442 45.19 3.76 1.28
CA ARG A 442 46.42 3.94 2.05
C ARG A 442 46.17 4.66 3.37
N GLU A 443 45.33 5.69 3.39
CA GLU A 443 44.98 6.40 4.62
C GLU A 443 44.08 5.55 5.55
N CYS A 444 43.14 4.78 5.01
CA CYS A 444 42.35 3.82 5.78
C CYS A 444 43.24 2.76 6.47
N ILE A 445 44.23 2.22 5.76
CA ILE A 445 45.21 1.28 6.33
C ILE A 445 45.99 1.95 7.46
N LYS A 446 46.44 3.20 7.29
CA LYS A 446 47.14 3.94 8.35
C LYS A 446 46.26 4.17 9.58
N LEU A 447 45.00 4.55 9.38
CA LEU A 447 44.04 4.76 10.47
C LEU A 447 43.77 3.45 11.21
N TYR A 448 43.56 2.36 10.49
CA TYR A 448 43.38 1.04 11.08
C TYR A 448 44.60 0.61 11.91
N LEU A 449 45.82 0.78 11.38
CA LEU A 449 47.05 0.47 12.11
C LEU A 449 47.20 1.34 13.37
N ARG A 450 46.83 2.62 13.29
CA ARG A 450 46.86 3.52 14.45
C ARG A 450 45.85 3.12 15.51
N GLU A 451 44.63 2.78 15.11
CA GLU A 451 43.58 2.33 16.02
C GLU A 451 43.93 0.98 16.66
N LEU A 452 44.48 0.05 15.88
CA LEU A 452 45.01 -1.22 16.41
C LEU A 452 46.13 -0.99 17.42
N MET A 453 47.09 -0.11 17.11
CA MET A 453 48.15 0.27 18.05
C MET A 453 47.57 0.88 19.33
N GLN A 454 46.55 1.73 19.22
CA GLN A 454 45.89 2.34 20.36
C GLN A 454 45.22 1.26 21.23
N VAL A 455 44.44 0.36 20.62
CA VAL A 455 43.78 -0.76 21.32
C VAL A 455 44.82 -1.65 22.03
N VAL A 456 45.91 -2.01 21.34
CA VAL A 456 46.98 -2.81 21.93
C VAL A 456 47.64 -2.06 23.10
N THR A 457 47.86 -0.74 22.96
CA THR A 457 48.44 0.08 24.03
C THR A 457 47.50 0.16 25.23
N GLU A 458 46.20 0.34 25.01
CA GLU A 458 45.18 0.35 26.04
C GLU A 458 45.10 -1.01 26.76
N LEU A 459 45.25 -2.13 26.02
CA LEU A 459 45.29 -3.49 26.60
C LEU A 459 46.53 -3.69 27.47
N VAL A 460 47.71 -3.34 26.97
CA VAL A 460 48.98 -3.47 27.70
C VAL A 460 49.03 -2.56 28.93
N THR A 461 48.41 -1.37 28.85
CA THR A 461 48.39 -0.42 29.98
C THR A 461 47.27 -0.68 30.98
N GLY A 462 46.41 -1.68 30.73
CA GLY A 462 45.26 -2.00 31.59
C GLY A 462 44.12 -0.97 31.51
N ASN A 463 44.18 -0.02 30.57
CA ASN A 463 43.16 1.01 30.36
C ASN A 463 42.07 0.57 29.35
N TYR A 464 42.17 -0.64 28.79
CA TYR A 464 41.19 -1.14 27.85
C TYR A 464 39.86 -1.44 28.52
N THR A 465 38.79 -0.79 28.06
CA THR A 465 37.46 -0.95 28.62
C THR A 465 36.81 -2.22 28.07
N ILE A 466 36.93 -3.34 28.82
CA ILE A 466 36.38 -4.68 28.47
C ILE A 466 34.85 -4.65 28.23
N ILE A 467 34.16 -3.62 28.72
CA ILE A 467 32.70 -3.42 28.59
C ILE A 467 32.25 -3.12 27.14
N ARG A 468 33.15 -2.77 26.23
CA ARG A 468 32.82 -2.49 24.81
C ARG A 468 32.94 -3.72 23.89
N LEU A 469 33.16 -4.91 24.42
CA LEU A 469 33.20 -6.12 23.60
C LEU A 469 31.80 -6.44 23.02
N PRO A 470 31.71 -6.97 21.78
CA PRO A 470 30.44 -7.32 21.13
C PRO A 470 29.66 -8.40 21.89
N HIS A 471 30.39 -9.23 22.64
CA HIS A 471 29.89 -10.26 23.53
C HIS A 471 30.13 -9.79 24.97
N ASN A 472 29.13 -9.97 25.83
CA ASN A 472 29.09 -9.42 27.19
C ASN A 472 30.43 -9.63 27.93
N GLY A 473 30.90 -8.63 28.69
CA GLY A 473 32.16 -8.71 29.42
C GLY A 473 32.27 -9.95 30.32
N ASP A 474 31.12 -10.44 30.79
CA ASP A 474 31.01 -11.70 31.56
C ASP A 474 31.36 -12.95 30.77
N GLU A 475 31.06 -12.99 29.47
CA GLU A 475 31.39 -14.13 28.59
C GLU A 475 32.89 -14.15 28.30
N PHE A 476 33.49 -12.98 28.05
CA PHE A 476 34.93 -12.83 27.92
C PHE A 476 35.66 -13.25 29.22
N LEU A 477 35.17 -12.83 30.38
CA LEU A 477 35.73 -13.23 31.68
C LEU A 477 35.50 -14.73 31.98
N LYS A 478 34.41 -15.34 31.50
CA LYS A 478 34.21 -16.79 31.62
C LYS A 478 35.18 -17.60 30.77
N THR A 479 35.52 -17.11 29.58
CA THR A 479 36.41 -17.85 28.65
C THR A 479 37.89 -17.56 28.90
N PHE A 480 38.23 -16.36 29.33
CA PHE A 480 39.63 -15.90 29.43
C PHE A 480 39.96 -15.21 30.77
N GLY A 481 38.99 -15.02 31.66
CA GLY A 481 39.25 -14.54 33.01
C GLY A 481 39.73 -15.67 33.90
N GLY A 482 40.84 -15.46 34.60
CA GLY A 482 41.32 -16.43 35.59
C GLY A 482 40.30 -16.59 36.70
N ASN A 483 39.85 -17.82 36.95
CA ASN A 483 38.93 -18.08 38.05
C ASN A 483 39.73 -18.23 39.37
N LEU A 484 39.09 -17.98 40.53
CA LEU A 484 39.78 -18.03 41.82
C LEU A 484 40.41 -19.41 42.09
N ARG A 485 39.82 -20.47 41.54
CA ARG A 485 40.29 -21.84 41.71
C ARG A 485 41.61 -22.08 40.99
N ASP A 486 41.72 -21.66 39.74
CA ASP A 486 42.95 -21.74 38.94
C ASP A 486 44.07 -20.97 39.64
N ASN A 487 43.79 -19.75 40.13
CA ASN A 487 44.77 -18.95 40.88
C ASN A 487 45.22 -19.62 42.19
N LEU A 488 44.33 -20.34 42.86
CA LEU A 488 44.65 -21.07 44.09
C LEU A 488 45.42 -22.37 43.80
N GLU A 489 45.13 -23.05 42.69
CA GLU A 489 45.84 -24.23 42.21
C GLU A 489 47.26 -23.85 41.77
N ASP A 490 47.42 -22.82 40.95
CA ASP A 490 48.72 -22.28 40.53
C ASP A 490 49.54 -21.77 41.73
N GLY A 491 48.88 -21.06 42.65
CA GLY A 491 49.51 -20.59 43.88
C GLY A 491 49.94 -21.74 44.82
N HIS A 492 49.17 -22.83 44.86
CA HIS A 492 49.50 -24.03 45.63
C HIS A 492 50.67 -24.80 45.02
N GLU A 493 50.71 -24.94 43.69
CA GLU A 493 51.82 -25.55 42.97
C GLU A 493 53.12 -24.75 43.19
N LEU A 494 53.05 -23.43 43.03
CA LEU A 494 54.17 -22.53 43.31
C LEU A 494 54.63 -22.60 44.77
N ALA A 495 53.71 -22.68 45.73
CA ALA A 495 54.04 -22.82 47.15
C ALA A 495 54.69 -24.18 47.46
N CYS A 496 54.27 -25.27 46.80
CA CYS A 496 54.89 -26.58 46.92
C CYS A 496 56.33 -26.58 46.37
N ASP A 497 56.58 -25.82 45.30
CA ASP A 497 57.90 -25.68 44.69
C ASP A 497 58.84 -24.81 45.53
N LEU A 498 58.33 -23.70 46.06
CA LEU A 498 59.12 -22.76 46.86
C LEU A 498 59.36 -23.25 48.29
N PHE A 499 58.43 -24.00 48.87
CA PHE A 499 58.46 -24.42 50.28
C PHE A 499 58.22 -25.93 50.48
N PRO A 500 59.02 -26.82 49.85
CA PRO A 500 58.73 -28.25 49.76
C PRO A 500 58.72 -29.00 51.11
N GLU A 501 59.42 -28.50 52.13
CA GLU A 501 59.48 -29.11 53.48
C GLU A 501 58.57 -28.43 54.52
N HIS A 502 57.97 -27.28 54.19
CA HIS A 502 57.23 -26.45 55.13
C HIS A 502 55.77 -26.17 54.74
N TYR A 503 55.39 -26.54 53.51
CA TYR A 503 54.05 -26.36 53.01
C TYR A 503 53.36 -27.72 52.84
N ASP A 504 52.15 -27.86 53.42
CA ASP A 504 51.39 -29.11 53.35
C ASP A 504 50.87 -29.32 51.92
N ARG A 505 51.40 -30.34 51.24
CA ARG A 505 50.96 -30.73 49.88
C ARG A 505 49.50 -31.15 49.81
N GLY A 506 48.87 -31.48 50.93
CA GLY A 506 47.44 -31.75 51.02
C GLY A 506 46.58 -30.54 51.38
N PHE A 507 47.18 -29.35 51.58
CA PHE A 507 46.49 -28.17 52.09
C PHE A 507 45.32 -27.72 51.21
N LEU A 508 45.56 -27.52 49.91
CA LEU A 508 44.53 -27.03 49.00
C LEU A 508 43.35 -28.02 48.93
N THR A 509 43.63 -29.32 48.83
CA THR A 509 42.60 -30.36 48.82
C THR A 509 41.76 -30.39 50.10
N LYS A 510 42.38 -30.17 51.27
CA LYS A 510 41.66 -30.10 52.56
C LYS A 510 40.75 -28.88 52.60
N ILE A 511 41.27 -27.70 52.25
CA ILE A 511 40.51 -26.45 52.27
C ILE A 511 39.35 -26.49 51.28
N ILE A 512 39.55 -27.01 50.06
CA ILE A 512 38.47 -27.15 49.09
C ILE A 512 37.37 -28.07 49.64
N LYS A 513 37.74 -29.21 50.23
CA LYS A 513 36.78 -30.17 50.79
C LYS A 513 36.00 -29.58 51.98
N GLU A 514 36.66 -28.84 52.86
CA GLU A 514 36.03 -28.14 53.98
C GLU A 514 35.09 -27.04 53.48
N ALA A 515 35.52 -26.26 52.49
CA ALA A 515 34.67 -25.23 51.87
C ALA A 515 33.43 -25.86 51.22
N GLU A 516 33.59 -26.96 50.47
CA GLU A 516 32.46 -27.69 49.88
C GLU A 516 31.49 -28.22 50.92
N GLU A 517 31.96 -28.70 52.08
CA GLU A 517 31.07 -29.11 53.19
C GLU A 517 30.34 -27.94 53.84
N VAL A 518 31.00 -26.77 53.96
CA VAL A 518 30.37 -25.55 54.48
C VAL A 518 29.28 -25.05 53.54
N PHE A 519 29.56 -24.98 52.23
CA PHE A 519 28.57 -24.60 51.23
C PHE A 519 27.39 -25.58 51.17
N ARG A 520 27.66 -26.89 51.25
CA ARG A 520 26.62 -27.92 51.27
C ARG A 520 25.74 -27.86 52.52
N ARG A 521 26.28 -27.42 53.67
CA ARG A 521 25.47 -27.11 54.86
C ARG A 521 24.62 -25.86 54.67
N GLN A 522 25.18 -24.82 54.07
CA GLN A 522 24.46 -23.57 53.79
C GLN A 522 23.29 -23.79 52.84
N ASP A 523 23.48 -24.54 51.75
CA ASP A 523 22.40 -24.90 50.81
C ASP A 523 21.30 -25.73 51.49
N LEU A 524 21.66 -26.61 52.43
CA LEU A 524 20.68 -27.37 53.21
C LEU A 524 19.88 -26.48 54.17
N GLU A 525 20.55 -25.53 54.85
CA GLU A 525 19.90 -24.56 55.74
C GLU A 525 18.99 -23.58 54.97
N GLU A 526 19.39 -23.16 53.76
CA GLU A 526 18.56 -22.33 52.87
C GLU A 526 17.35 -23.11 52.31
N SER A 527 17.48 -24.42 52.07
CA SER A 527 16.38 -25.28 51.60
C SER A 527 15.33 -25.59 52.68
N LEU A 528 15.67 -25.43 53.95
CA LEU A 528 14.82 -25.75 55.12
C LEU A 528 14.16 -24.52 55.76
N ALA A 529 14.41 -23.31 55.26
CA ALA A 529 13.73 -22.10 55.70
C ALA A 529 12.37 -21.95 54.97
N PRO A 530 11.22 -21.85 55.66
CA PRO A 530 9.94 -21.62 55.00
C PRO A 530 9.86 -20.20 54.42
N VAL A 531 9.93 -20.08 53.08
CA VAL A 531 9.80 -18.80 52.34
C VAL A 531 8.35 -18.30 52.25
N THR A 532 7.38 -19.08 52.73
CA THR A 532 5.95 -18.73 52.70
C THR A 532 5.36 -18.70 54.10
N GLY A 533 4.73 -17.59 54.47
CA GLY A 533 3.86 -17.54 55.65
C GLY A 533 2.62 -18.43 55.47
N PRO A 534 1.81 -18.64 56.54
CA PRO A 534 0.64 -19.54 56.52
C PRO A 534 -0.43 -19.21 55.45
N ASP A 535 -0.39 -18.00 54.87
CA ASP A 535 -1.29 -17.55 53.80
C ASP A 535 -0.69 -17.69 52.37
N GLY A 536 0.44 -18.38 52.21
CA GLY A 536 1.07 -18.62 50.90
C GLY A 536 1.68 -17.38 50.23
N ARG A 537 1.85 -16.27 50.96
CA ARG A 537 2.52 -15.05 50.47
C ARG A 537 4.00 -15.01 50.87
N VAL A 538 4.87 -14.67 49.93
CA VAL A 538 6.32 -14.49 50.12
C VAL A 538 6.55 -13.34 51.12
N VAL A 539 7.29 -13.62 52.19
CA VAL A 539 7.61 -12.61 53.21
C VAL A 539 8.75 -11.72 52.69
N MET A 540 8.51 -10.41 52.58
CA MET A 540 9.50 -9.44 52.13
C MET A 540 10.55 -9.20 53.22
N GLN A 541 11.84 -9.37 52.88
CA GLN A 541 12.98 -9.22 53.78
C GLN A 541 13.98 -8.18 53.22
N PRO A 542 14.84 -7.58 54.06
CA PRO A 542 15.97 -6.77 53.61
C PRO A 542 16.86 -7.54 52.62
N GLY A 543 17.36 -6.86 51.59
CA GLY A 543 18.18 -7.46 50.53
C GLY A 543 17.38 -7.99 49.33
N HIS A 544 16.05 -8.11 49.42
CA HIS A 544 15.24 -8.50 48.27
C HIS A 544 15.14 -7.39 47.21
N ILE A 545 15.22 -7.79 45.94
CA ILE A 545 14.90 -6.92 44.81
C ILE A 545 13.38 -6.86 44.66
N VAL A 546 12.84 -5.65 44.64
CA VAL A 546 11.41 -5.39 44.53
C VAL A 546 11.10 -4.52 43.32
N ARG A 547 9.96 -4.81 42.68
CA ARG A 547 9.34 -3.96 41.67
C ARG A 547 8.29 -3.07 42.34
N TYR A 548 8.44 -1.76 42.17
CA TYR A 548 7.49 -0.74 42.62
C TYR A 548 6.70 -0.20 41.44
N THR A 549 5.37 -0.25 41.52
CA THR A 549 4.48 0.26 40.46
C THR A 549 4.02 1.68 40.78
N LEU A 550 4.37 2.64 39.92
CA LEU A 550 3.94 4.04 40.04
C LEU A 550 2.47 4.18 39.60
N SER A 551 1.70 4.94 40.37
CA SER A 551 0.24 5.03 40.22
C SER A 551 -0.25 5.88 39.03
N LYS A 552 0.64 6.55 38.29
CA LYS A 552 0.23 7.49 37.24
C LYS A 552 0.53 7.07 35.80
N ASP A 553 1.45 6.13 35.53
CA ASP A 553 1.92 5.88 34.15
C ASP A 553 2.30 4.42 33.83
N ASP A 554 1.89 3.42 34.62
CA ASP A 554 2.31 1.99 34.47
C ASP A 554 3.85 1.77 34.35
N THR A 555 4.63 2.77 34.73
CA THR A 555 6.09 2.71 34.79
C THR A 555 6.52 1.98 36.05
N ASN A 556 7.35 0.94 35.86
CA ASN A 556 7.91 0.14 36.95
C ASN A 556 9.28 0.67 37.37
N MET A 557 9.51 0.81 38.67
CA MET A 557 10.83 1.07 39.23
C MET A 557 11.33 -0.15 39.99
N PHE A 558 12.63 -0.41 39.94
CA PHE A 558 13.26 -1.52 40.65
C PHE A 558 14.14 -0.98 41.77
N GLY A 559 14.06 -1.61 42.93
CA GLY A 559 14.79 -1.17 44.10
C GLY A 559 15.13 -2.32 45.03
N LEU A 560 16.06 -2.04 45.95
CA LEU A 560 16.51 -3.00 46.98
C LEU A 560 15.88 -2.63 48.32
N VAL A 561 15.21 -3.59 48.96
CA VAL A 561 14.62 -3.39 50.29
C VAL A 561 15.75 -3.29 51.32
N GLN A 562 15.79 -2.19 52.08
CA GLN A 562 16.78 -2.03 53.15
C GLN A 562 16.22 -2.38 54.52
N SER A 563 14.96 -2.04 54.79
CA SER A 563 14.32 -2.35 56.06
C SER A 563 12.81 -2.44 55.91
N VAL A 564 12.18 -3.18 56.81
CA VAL A 564 10.77 -3.56 56.73
C VAL A 564 10.05 -3.12 58.04
N GLY A 565 10.21 -1.82 58.40
CA GLY A 565 9.58 -1.08 59.52
C GLY A 565 10.05 -1.42 60.95
N PRO A 566 9.93 -0.53 61.98
CA PRO A 566 9.69 0.94 61.99
C PRO A 566 11.04 1.75 62.05
N PRO A 567 11.03 3.09 61.86
CA PRO A 567 12.25 3.88 61.69
C PRO A 567 13.00 4.12 63.01
N ARG A 568 14.33 4.23 62.95
CA ARG A 568 15.12 4.85 64.02
C ARG A 568 14.72 6.32 64.12
N ALA A 569 14.27 6.71 65.31
CA ALA A 569 14.12 8.09 65.72
C ALA A 569 15.50 8.78 65.75
N THR A 570 15.60 9.94 65.09
CA THR A 570 16.57 10.97 65.45
C THR A 570 15.82 12.07 66.18
N GLU A 571 16.40 12.44 67.31
CA GLU A 571 15.91 13.27 68.40
C GLU A 571 15.44 14.65 67.95
N ASP A 572 14.29 15.11 68.45
CA ASP A 572 14.28 16.30 69.32
C ASP A 572 12.93 16.50 70.04
N SER A 573 13.04 16.67 71.37
CA SER A 573 12.13 17.35 72.30
C SER A 573 10.71 16.81 72.58
N ALA A 574 10.62 16.26 73.80
CA ALA A 574 9.72 16.68 74.88
C ALA A 574 8.28 16.11 74.98
N GLU A 575 8.12 15.39 76.10
CA GLU A 575 7.00 15.41 77.06
C GLU A 575 5.80 14.46 76.93
N SER A 576 5.74 13.60 77.95
CA SER A 576 4.58 13.25 78.80
C SER A 576 3.82 11.93 78.54
N GLN A 577 4.10 10.99 79.45
CA GLN A 577 3.20 10.19 80.28
C GLN A 577 1.97 9.48 79.68
N GLY A 578 1.82 8.20 80.04
CA GLY A 578 0.51 7.61 80.31
C GLY A 578 0.33 6.16 79.87
N ALA A 579 0.30 5.26 80.85
CA ALA A 579 0.18 3.81 80.70
C ALA A 579 -1.18 3.32 80.17
N ALA A 580 -1.19 2.20 79.44
CA ALA A 580 -1.77 0.93 79.90
C ALA A 580 -1.71 -0.12 78.77
N ALA A 581 -1.35 -1.34 79.16
CA ALA A 581 -1.23 -2.51 78.32
C ALA A 581 -2.59 -3.20 78.08
N SER A 582 -2.84 -3.66 76.86
CA SER A 582 -3.21 -5.06 76.57
C SER A 582 -3.37 -5.30 75.06
N ASP A 583 -3.05 -6.54 74.68
CA ASP A 583 -3.41 -7.25 73.46
C ASP A 583 -2.65 -6.98 72.16
N ALA A 584 -1.62 -7.81 72.04
CA ALA A 584 -1.10 -8.40 70.82
C ALA A 584 -2.19 -8.73 69.77
N SER A 585 -2.30 -7.86 68.77
CA SER A 585 -2.34 -8.32 67.38
C SER A 585 -1.14 -7.69 66.69
N ALA A 586 -0.24 -8.52 66.18
CA ALA A 586 0.95 -8.10 65.46
C ALA A 586 0.54 -7.31 64.21
N LEU A 587 0.40 -5.99 64.37
CA LEU A 587 0.27 -5.01 63.29
C LEU A 587 1.57 -5.03 62.50
N SER A 588 1.65 -5.97 61.54
CA SER A 588 2.63 -5.97 60.47
C SER A 588 2.68 -4.57 59.86
N SER A 589 3.78 -3.86 60.09
CA SER A 589 4.01 -2.53 59.53
C SER A 589 3.71 -2.56 58.03
N LYS A 590 2.91 -1.61 57.53
CA LYS A 590 2.51 -1.55 56.12
C LYS A 590 3.58 -0.96 55.20
N GLU A 591 4.71 -0.53 55.76
CA GLU A 591 5.72 0.23 55.01
C GLU A 591 7.09 -0.47 54.99
N ALA A 592 7.84 -0.28 53.91
CA ALA A 592 9.20 -0.75 53.71
C ALA A 592 10.09 0.38 53.14
N THR A 593 11.34 0.44 53.58
CA THR A 593 12.34 1.39 53.06
C THR A 593 13.07 0.74 51.90
N VAL A 594 13.02 1.37 50.73
CA VAL A 594 13.59 0.85 49.48
C VAL A 594 14.55 1.86 48.88
N THR A 595 15.71 1.39 48.42
CA THR A 595 16.66 2.19 47.63
C THR A 595 16.43 1.93 46.16
N PHE A 596 16.09 2.97 45.41
CA PHE A 596 15.93 2.93 43.96
C PHE A 596 17.17 3.48 43.29
N TYR A 597 17.64 2.81 42.23
CA TYR A 597 18.81 3.23 41.46
C TYR A 597 18.38 3.70 40.08
N PHE A 598 18.86 4.88 39.65
CA PHE A 598 18.54 5.45 38.35
C PHE A 598 19.81 5.88 37.62
N ARG A 599 19.80 5.71 36.29
CA ARG A 599 20.80 6.30 35.39
C ARG A 599 20.19 7.52 34.71
N SER A 600 20.63 8.70 35.13
CA SER A 600 20.31 9.96 34.45
C SER A 600 21.22 10.12 33.23
N GLY A 601 20.65 10.40 32.06
CA GLY A 601 21.41 10.59 30.81
C GLY A 601 22.34 11.82 30.78
N GLN A 602 22.36 12.65 31.85
CA GLN A 602 23.18 13.87 31.91
C GLN A 602 24.17 13.94 33.09
N ALA A 603 24.32 12.88 33.89
CA ALA A 603 25.34 12.82 34.94
C ALA A 603 26.07 11.47 34.91
N GLN A 604 27.40 11.48 34.80
CA GLN A 604 28.26 10.30 34.87
C GLN A 604 28.39 9.76 36.32
N GLY A 605 27.27 9.41 36.95
CA GLY A 605 27.23 8.78 38.27
C GLY A 605 25.89 8.11 38.55
N GLU A 606 25.92 6.95 39.23
CA GLU A 606 24.71 6.28 39.70
C GLU A 606 24.02 7.13 40.76
N GLN A 607 22.79 7.58 40.49
CA GLN A 607 21.99 8.28 41.48
C GLN A 607 21.08 7.27 42.18
N SER A 608 21.16 7.22 43.51
CA SER A 608 20.27 6.41 44.35
C SER A 608 19.31 7.29 45.13
N GLN A 609 18.06 6.85 45.25
CA GLN A 609 17.02 7.52 46.03
C GLN A 609 16.44 6.58 47.08
N PHE A 610 16.47 7.00 48.34
CA PHE A 610 15.91 6.27 49.47
C PHE A 610 14.46 6.70 49.69
N LYS A 611 13.54 5.74 49.71
CA LYS A 611 12.11 6.04 49.90
C LYS A 611 11.40 4.98 50.72
N THR A 612 10.58 5.43 51.66
CA THR A 612 9.63 4.59 52.38
C THR A 612 8.36 4.45 51.55
N VAL A 613 7.95 3.20 51.31
CA VAL A 613 6.85 2.85 50.40
C VAL A 613 5.96 1.77 51.01
N ASP A 614 4.67 1.83 50.72
CA ASP A 614 3.70 0.82 51.14
C ASP A 614 4.05 -0.55 50.51
N LYS A 615 4.12 -1.58 51.35
CA LYS A 615 4.42 -2.97 50.96
C LYS A 615 3.44 -3.49 49.91
N GLN A 616 2.19 -3.02 49.88
CA GLN A 616 1.20 -3.43 48.90
C GLN A 616 1.52 -2.96 47.48
N ARG A 617 2.39 -1.95 47.32
CA ARG A 617 2.86 -1.45 46.03
C ARG A 617 4.17 -2.09 45.57
N LEU A 618 4.69 -3.05 46.33
CA LEU A 618 5.92 -3.76 46.05
C LEU A 618 5.63 -5.21 45.69
N ALA A 619 6.24 -5.68 44.60
CA ALA A 619 6.30 -7.09 44.25
C ALA A 619 7.75 -7.58 44.39
N VAL A 620 7.99 -8.58 45.24
CA VAL A 620 9.30 -9.21 45.39
C VAL A 620 9.61 -10.00 44.11
N LEU A 621 10.77 -9.74 43.51
CA LEU A 621 11.28 -10.51 42.40
C LEU A 621 12.15 -11.62 42.95
N LEU A 622 11.71 -12.86 42.79
CA LEU A 622 12.52 -14.02 43.11
C LEU A 622 13.52 -14.24 41.97
N PRO A 623 14.80 -14.55 42.27
CA PRO A 623 15.73 -15.01 41.27
C PRO A 623 15.16 -16.23 40.55
N LEU A 624 15.35 -16.34 39.23
CA LEU A 624 15.10 -17.59 38.52
C LEU A 624 16.02 -18.65 39.14
N GLN A 625 15.43 -19.68 39.77
CA GLN A 625 16.17 -20.87 40.18
C GLN A 625 16.76 -21.49 38.91
N THR A 626 18.08 -21.46 38.78
CA THR A 626 18.84 -22.12 37.71
C THR A 626 18.98 -23.61 37.96
#